data_AF-A0A3M8DID9-F1
#
_entry.id   AF-A0A3M8DID9-F1
#
_cell.length_a   1.000
_cell.length_b   1.000
_cell.length_c   1.000
_cell.angle_alpha   90.00
_cell.angle_beta   90.00
_cell.angle_gamma   90.00
#
_symmetry.space_group_name_H-M   'P 1'
#
loop_
_entity.id
_entity.type
_entity.pdbx_description
1 polymer ?
#
loop_
_entity_poly.entity_id
_entity_poly.type
_entity_poly.pdbx_seq_one_letter_code
_entity_poly.pdbx_strand_id
1 'polypeptide(L)'
;MSESFRPVFSPDPTLASPSSLTMGEVLEPSAFSDLYHHVRDEGLPYFARVNSEGDVELFLVFESIDAFSDATRDAVSVEFKAYKGALLAVIWTLADPQEPLGFPLKLDIKKDDERYMALSMIEQPELAIHYLSFADGEITHIFSETCNFSGAEQAHVLELIRYLYDDEPNEHEMQPTSVDEVKEEGLISIAAGDLAEDVFEQAGTAYLFDYAKWVREEGEEDAQARLMHTVQQAVLVMRRHSRSEVRESAFTIWAGEQQGVLWLFVTPMLYPLFEVVHTKEDETNPFARFLYALPTYVETVDASPLACGAYPILRYERGKLYHLELDDSFTDRLSAIAKRQGIEGEPYLHT
;
A
#
# COMPACT_ATOMS: atom_id res chain seq x y z
N MET A 1 16.40 34.49 -15.91
CA MET A 1 17.18 33.95 -14.78
C MET A 1 16.56 32.60 -14.50
N SER A 2 17.31 31.51 -14.51
CA SER A 2 16.73 30.20 -14.17
C SER A 2 16.36 30.21 -12.70
N GLU A 3 15.08 30.03 -12.39
CA GLU A 3 14.63 29.81 -11.01
C GLU A 3 15.34 28.58 -10.41
N SER A 4 15.50 28.57 -9.09
CA SER A 4 16.12 27.44 -8.40
C SER A 4 15.15 26.27 -8.36
N PHE A 5 15.60 25.09 -8.78
CA PHE A 5 14.82 23.86 -8.67
C PHE A 5 14.38 23.59 -7.22
N ARG A 6 15.26 23.90 -6.25
CA ARG A 6 14.94 23.86 -4.81
C ARG A 6 14.59 25.27 -4.33
N PRO A 7 13.30 25.58 -4.06
CA PRO A 7 12.90 26.87 -3.55
C PRO A 7 13.45 27.12 -2.14
N VAL A 8 13.55 28.39 -1.75
CA VAL A 8 13.84 28.78 -0.37
C VAL A 8 12.52 29.19 0.26
N PHE A 9 12.07 28.42 1.25
CA PHE A 9 10.85 28.70 2.01
C PHE A 9 11.20 29.25 3.41
N SER A 10 10.36 30.14 3.94
CA SER A 10 10.49 30.67 5.30
C SER A 10 9.24 30.27 6.09
N PRO A 11 9.33 29.28 6.99
CA PRO A 11 8.21 28.83 7.79
C PRO A 11 7.58 29.94 8.63
N ASP A 12 6.26 29.90 8.80
CA ASP A 12 5.56 30.79 9.72
C ASP A 12 5.63 30.20 11.14
N PRO A 13 6.35 30.86 12.08
CA PRO A 13 6.54 30.34 13.43
C PRO A 13 5.26 30.38 14.29
N THR A 14 4.17 30.95 13.79
CA THR A 14 2.88 31.03 14.49
C THR A 14 1.98 29.83 14.25
N LEU A 15 2.29 29.00 13.26
CA LEU A 15 1.48 27.82 12.92
C LEU A 15 1.70 26.71 13.92
N ALA A 16 0.60 26.24 14.53
CA ALA A 16 0.59 25.09 15.42
C ALA A 16 0.18 23.82 14.68
N SER A 17 0.81 22.70 15.03
CA SER A 17 0.50 21.37 14.49
C SER A 17 -0.27 20.53 15.51
N PRO A 18 -1.28 19.76 15.07
CA PRO A 18 -1.88 18.75 15.93
C PRO A 18 -0.83 17.75 16.41
N SER A 19 -1.02 17.22 17.61
CA SER A 19 -0.10 16.25 18.21
C SER A 19 -0.86 15.23 19.04
N SER A 20 -0.15 14.28 19.63
CA SER A 20 -0.73 13.32 20.58
C SER A 20 -1.47 13.99 21.75
N LEU A 21 -1.13 15.23 22.10
CA LEU A 21 -1.81 16.00 23.15
C LEU A 21 -3.16 16.56 22.74
N THR A 22 -3.42 16.73 21.44
CA THR A 22 -4.70 17.25 20.94
C THR A 22 -5.60 16.14 20.40
N MET A 23 -5.16 14.90 20.44
CA MET A 23 -5.91 13.75 19.93
C MET A 23 -7.17 13.49 20.77
N GLY A 24 -8.32 13.41 20.11
CA GLY A 24 -9.64 13.34 20.73
C GLY A 24 -10.18 14.68 21.23
N GLU A 25 -9.43 15.78 21.08
CA GLU A 25 -9.78 17.09 21.65
C GLU A 25 -10.21 18.08 20.56
N VAL A 26 -11.05 19.04 20.97
CA VAL A 26 -11.38 20.21 20.15
C VAL A 26 -10.16 21.14 20.09
N LEU A 27 -9.74 21.48 18.87
CA LEU A 27 -8.63 22.38 18.63
C LEU A 27 -9.00 23.82 18.98
N GLU A 28 -8.17 24.48 19.79
CA GLU A 28 -8.37 25.86 20.21
C GLU A 28 -8.36 26.82 19.00
N PRO A 29 -9.45 27.57 18.72
CA PRO A 29 -9.54 28.39 17.51
C PRO A 29 -8.47 29.47 17.36
N SER A 30 -7.95 30.00 18.47
CA SER A 30 -6.85 30.98 18.46
C SER A 30 -5.51 30.37 18.11
N ALA A 31 -5.24 29.14 18.58
CA ALA A 31 -3.96 28.47 18.34
C ALA A 31 -3.90 27.81 16.95
N PHE A 32 -5.03 27.33 16.44
CA PHE A 32 -5.16 26.63 15.15
C PHE A 32 -5.95 27.45 14.13
N SER A 33 -5.81 28.78 14.19
CA SER A 33 -6.65 29.70 13.41
C SER A 33 -6.59 29.48 11.90
N ASP A 34 -5.44 29.01 11.40
CA ASP A 34 -5.22 28.66 10.00
C ASP A 34 -5.98 27.38 9.59
N LEU A 35 -6.03 26.36 10.46
CA LEU A 35 -6.84 25.17 10.20
C LEU A 35 -8.33 25.54 10.15
N TYR A 36 -8.80 26.40 11.06
CA TYR A 36 -10.16 26.93 10.99
C TYR A 36 -10.41 27.71 9.71
N HIS A 37 -9.43 28.45 9.19
CA HIS A 37 -9.56 29.15 7.92
C HIS A 37 -9.76 28.17 6.75
N HIS A 38 -8.88 27.17 6.61
CA HIS A 38 -8.98 26.17 5.54
C HIS A 38 -10.27 25.35 5.59
N VAL A 39 -10.68 24.94 6.79
CA VAL A 39 -11.83 24.06 6.97
C VAL A 39 -13.16 24.82 6.90
N ARG A 40 -13.28 25.93 7.62
CA ARG A 40 -14.56 26.66 7.72
C ARG A 40 -14.74 27.66 6.59
N ASP A 41 -13.71 28.44 6.29
CA ASP A 41 -13.84 29.60 5.40
C ASP A 41 -13.63 29.18 3.93
N GLU A 42 -12.68 28.28 3.67
CA GLU A 42 -12.42 27.72 2.33
C GLU A 42 -13.19 26.43 2.05
N GLY A 43 -13.65 25.72 3.09
CA GLY A 43 -14.45 24.50 2.94
C GLY A 43 -13.64 23.31 2.40
N LEU A 44 -12.33 23.25 2.69
CA LEU A 44 -11.46 22.21 2.14
C LEU A 44 -11.65 20.87 2.89
N PRO A 45 -12.09 19.80 2.20
CA PRO A 45 -12.22 18.48 2.82
C PRO A 45 -10.86 17.79 3.01
N TYR A 46 -9.82 18.26 2.33
CA TYR A 46 -8.45 17.80 2.47
C TYR A 46 -7.49 18.88 1.94
N PHE A 47 -6.31 18.97 2.55
CA PHE A 47 -5.27 19.94 2.16
C PHE A 47 -3.90 19.53 2.69
N ALA A 48 -2.86 20.18 2.17
CA ALA A 48 -1.50 20.13 2.71
C ALA A 48 -1.11 21.50 3.25
N ARG A 49 -0.26 21.51 4.28
CA ARG A 49 0.25 22.72 4.92
C ARG A 49 1.72 22.53 5.29
N VAL A 50 2.51 23.59 5.22
CA VAL A 50 3.85 23.63 5.81
C VAL A 50 3.75 24.16 7.24
N ASN A 51 4.26 23.42 8.22
CA ASN A 51 4.22 23.81 9.63
C ASN A 51 5.34 24.81 9.99
N SER A 52 5.44 25.18 11.28
CA SER A 52 6.46 26.12 11.78
C SER A 52 7.90 25.63 11.65
N GLU A 53 8.11 24.32 11.48
CA GLU A 53 9.43 23.70 11.33
C GLU A 53 9.85 23.59 9.85
N GLY A 54 8.92 23.82 8.92
CA GLY A 54 9.15 23.66 7.48
C GLY A 54 8.75 22.27 6.96
N ASP A 55 8.23 21.41 7.81
CA ASP A 55 7.74 20.09 7.42
C ASP A 55 6.34 20.19 6.85
N VAL A 56 6.03 19.31 5.90
CA VAL A 56 4.69 19.23 5.32
C VAL A 56 3.83 18.28 6.14
N GLU A 57 2.57 18.67 6.29
CA GLU A 57 1.52 17.93 6.98
C GLU A 57 0.32 17.82 6.05
N LEU A 58 -0.34 16.66 6.08
CA LEU A 58 -1.55 16.38 5.34
C LEU A 58 -2.75 16.37 6.26
N PHE A 59 -3.88 16.89 5.80
CA PHE A 59 -5.11 16.96 6.57
C PHE A 59 -6.26 16.34 5.78
N LEU A 60 -7.01 15.45 6.42
CA LEU A 60 -8.27 14.90 5.94
C LEU A 60 -9.39 15.30 6.90
N VAL A 61 -10.45 15.91 6.39
CA VAL A 61 -11.50 16.53 7.20
C VAL A 61 -12.84 15.86 6.92
N PHE A 62 -13.43 15.30 7.97
CA PHE A 62 -14.67 14.55 7.93
C PHE A 62 -15.81 15.37 8.54
N GLU A 63 -17.03 15.12 8.10
CA GLU A 63 -18.23 15.76 8.66
C GLU A 63 -18.50 15.33 10.10
N SER A 64 -18.00 14.16 10.51
CA SER A 64 -18.12 13.63 11.88
C SER A 64 -17.09 12.54 12.15
N ILE A 65 -16.95 12.16 13.43
CA ILE A 65 -16.14 11.02 13.85
C ILE A 65 -16.73 9.69 13.34
N ASP A 66 -18.05 9.60 13.20
CA ASP A 66 -18.72 8.42 12.64
C ASP A 66 -18.36 8.26 11.15
N ALA A 67 -18.39 9.37 10.38
CA ALA A 67 -17.98 9.37 8.98
C ALA A 67 -16.51 8.96 8.81
N PHE A 68 -15.62 9.40 9.72
CA PHE A 68 -14.24 8.90 9.78
C PHE A 68 -14.21 7.38 10.07
N SER A 69 -14.98 6.88 11.02
CA SER A 69 -14.97 5.46 11.39
C SER A 69 -15.45 4.55 10.24
N ASP A 70 -16.35 5.06 9.40
CA ASP A 70 -16.82 4.38 8.20
C ASP A 70 -15.79 4.46 7.05
N ALA A 71 -15.08 5.59 6.92
CA ALA A 71 -14.16 5.86 5.81
C ALA A 71 -12.69 5.46 6.05
N THR A 72 -12.31 5.14 7.28
CA THR A 72 -10.91 4.91 7.66
C THR A 72 -10.83 3.77 8.67
N ARG A 73 -10.84 2.53 8.14
CA ARG A 73 -10.64 1.31 8.94
C ARG A 73 -9.21 0.81 8.93
N ASP A 74 -8.43 1.20 7.94
CA ASP A 74 -7.09 0.68 7.65
C ASP A 74 -6.12 1.82 7.27
N ALA A 75 -4.82 1.50 7.25
CA ALA A 75 -3.71 2.44 7.05
C ALA A 75 -3.86 3.34 5.81
N VAL A 76 -3.25 4.51 5.85
CA VAL A 76 -3.19 5.42 4.71
C VAL A 76 -1.83 5.36 4.03
N SER A 77 -1.86 5.44 2.70
CA SER A 77 -0.67 5.66 1.88
C SER A 77 -0.79 6.93 1.06
N VAL A 78 0.36 7.47 0.68
CA VAL A 78 0.45 8.59 -0.25
C VAL A 78 1.15 8.10 -1.51
N GLU A 79 0.49 8.25 -2.66
CA GLU A 79 1.04 7.89 -3.97
C GLU A 79 1.20 9.14 -4.83
N PHE A 80 2.30 9.25 -5.57
CA PHE A 80 2.56 10.40 -6.44
C PHE A 80 2.40 10.03 -7.91
N LYS A 81 1.68 10.87 -8.68
CA LYS A 81 1.49 10.71 -10.13
C LYS A 81 1.64 12.05 -10.84
N ALA A 82 2.15 12.04 -12.06
CA ALA A 82 2.11 13.22 -12.92
C ALA A 82 0.81 13.21 -13.74
N TYR A 83 0.04 14.30 -13.73
CA TYR A 83 -1.20 14.42 -14.49
C TYR A 83 -1.41 15.83 -15.01
N LYS A 84 -1.63 15.97 -16.33
CA LYS A 84 -1.90 17.26 -17.01
C LYS A 84 -0.93 18.38 -16.60
N GLY A 85 0.37 18.07 -16.52
CA GLY A 85 1.42 19.05 -16.19
C GLY A 85 1.48 19.45 -14.72
N ALA A 86 0.81 18.72 -13.82
CA ALA A 86 0.94 18.88 -12.37
C ALA A 86 1.33 17.56 -11.71
N LEU A 87 1.90 17.65 -10.50
CA LEU A 87 2.08 16.51 -9.63
C LEU A 87 0.80 16.31 -8.81
N LEU A 88 0.33 15.08 -8.70
CA LEU A 88 -0.74 14.68 -7.81
C LEU A 88 -0.12 13.87 -6.67
N ALA A 89 -0.33 14.29 -5.43
CA ALA A 89 -0.13 13.45 -4.25
C ALA A 89 -1.50 12.92 -3.82
N VAL A 90 -1.75 11.63 -4.02
CA VAL A 90 -3.03 10.98 -3.73
C VAL A 90 -2.94 10.28 -2.39
N ILE A 91 -3.75 10.74 -1.44
CA ILE A 91 -3.90 10.10 -0.13
C ILE A 91 -4.96 9.01 -0.27
N TRP A 92 -4.58 7.75 -0.09
CA TRP A 92 -5.49 6.60 -0.21
C TRP A 92 -5.96 6.14 1.15
N THR A 93 -7.27 6.18 1.40
CA THR A 93 -7.90 5.53 2.56
C THR A 93 -8.40 4.14 2.19
N LEU A 94 -8.07 3.16 3.01
CA LEU A 94 -8.39 1.75 2.82
C LEU A 94 -9.77 1.34 3.39
N ALA A 95 -10.77 2.23 3.39
CA ALA A 95 -12.12 1.91 3.86
C ALA A 95 -12.73 0.70 3.12
N ASP A 96 -12.60 0.72 1.79
CA ASP A 96 -12.90 -0.35 0.88
C ASP A 96 -11.65 -0.59 0.03
N PRO A 97 -10.90 -1.69 0.24
CA PRO A 97 -9.70 -1.90 -0.55
C PRO A 97 -9.99 -2.14 -2.03
N GLN A 98 -11.22 -2.54 -2.46
CA GLN A 98 -11.58 -2.63 -3.88
C GLN A 98 -11.89 -1.26 -4.51
N GLU A 99 -12.55 -0.38 -3.77
CA GLU A 99 -12.89 0.98 -4.20
C GLU A 99 -12.30 2.01 -3.22
N PRO A 100 -10.95 2.12 -3.17
CA PRO A 100 -10.27 2.99 -2.25
C PRO A 100 -10.67 4.45 -2.52
N LEU A 101 -11.05 5.16 -1.47
CA LEU A 101 -11.27 6.59 -1.59
C LEU A 101 -9.91 7.30 -1.64
N GLY A 102 -9.66 7.98 -2.76
CA GLY A 102 -8.46 8.76 -2.99
C GLY A 102 -8.72 10.26 -2.85
N PHE A 103 -7.86 10.95 -2.11
CA PHE A 103 -7.90 12.40 -1.91
C PHE A 103 -6.70 13.04 -2.65
N PRO A 104 -6.88 13.52 -3.89
CA PRO A 104 -5.78 14.01 -4.70
C PRO A 104 -5.44 15.46 -4.38
N LEU A 105 -4.21 15.70 -3.91
CA LEU A 105 -3.61 17.02 -3.79
C LEU A 105 -2.87 17.36 -5.07
N LYS A 106 -3.31 18.43 -5.76
CA LYS A 106 -2.66 18.90 -6.97
C LYS A 106 -1.59 19.94 -6.63
N LEU A 107 -0.36 19.69 -7.05
CA LEU A 107 0.81 20.54 -6.87
C LEU A 107 1.34 20.98 -8.25
N ASP A 108 1.28 22.27 -8.50
CA ASP A 108 1.90 22.95 -9.64
C ASP A 108 3.37 23.18 -9.36
N ILE A 109 4.20 22.29 -9.89
CA ILE A 109 5.66 22.28 -9.70
C ILE A 109 6.34 23.55 -10.23
N LYS A 110 5.68 24.35 -11.08
CA LYS A 110 6.23 25.63 -11.51
C LYS A 110 6.18 26.69 -10.41
N LYS A 111 5.30 26.58 -9.43
CA LYS A 111 5.22 27.52 -8.31
C LYS A 111 6.18 27.11 -7.19
N ASP A 112 6.92 28.08 -6.67
CA ASP A 112 7.93 27.85 -5.63
C ASP A 112 7.35 27.20 -4.37
N ASP A 113 6.24 27.70 -3.84
CA ASP A 113 5.66 27.15 -2.60
C ASP A 113 5.14 25.72 -2.80
N GLU A 114 4.47 25.43 -3.92
CA GLU A 114 3.94 24.10 -4.22
C GLU A 114 5.06 23.09 -4.56
N ARG A 115 6.14 23.54 -5.21
CA ARG A 115 7.34 22.73 -5.43
C ARG A 115 8.09 22.46 -4.14
N TYR A 116 8.17 23.44 -3.24
CA TYR A 116 8.74 23.23 -1.90
C TYR A 116 7.95 22.16 -1.15
N MET A 117 6.61 22.27 -1.13
CA MET A 117 5.76 21.25 -0.50
C MET A 117 5.99 19.86 -1.10
N ALA A 118 6.02 19.73 -2.44
CA ALA A 118 6.25 18.45 -3.10
C ALA A 118 7.59 17.81 -2.71
N LEU A 119 8.66 18.61 -2.65
CA LEU A 119 9.99 18.14 -2.26
C LEU A 119 10.03 17.78 -0.77
N SER A 120 9.48 18.63 0.11
CA SER A 120 9.47 18.38 1.55
C SER A 120 8.70 17.10 1.90
N MET A 121 7.55 16.84 1.26
CA MET A 121 6.75 15.62 1.49
C MET A 121 7.57 14.32 1.34
N ILE A 122 8.50 14.27 0.39
CA ILE A 122 9.32 13.07 0.13
C ILE A 122 10.67 13.10 0.86
N GLU A 123 11.17 14.27 1.24
CA GLU A 123 12.49 14.42 1.87
C GLU A 123 12.44 14.34 3.40
N GLN A 124 11.30 14.68 4.01
CA GLN A 124 11.12 14.53 5.45
C GLN A 124 11.09 13.03 5.84
N PRO A 125 11.64 12.65 7.01
CA PRO A 125 11.69 11.24 7.43
C PRO A 125 10.30 10.60 7.55
N GLU A 126 9.33 11.39 8.01
CA GLU A 126 7.95 10.98 8.23
C GLU A 126 7.01 12.10 7.80
N LEU A 127 6.04 11.76 6.96
CA LEU A 127 4.95 12.63 6.53
C LEU A 127 3.75 12.43 7.44
N ALA A 128 3.41 13.47 8.23
CA ALA A 128 2.28 13.42 9.14
C ALA A 128 0.96 13.57 8.37
N ILE A 129 -0.01 12.73 8.73
CA ILE A 129 -1.38 12.76 8.20
C ILE A 129 -2.33 12.91 9.39
N HIS A 130 -3.06 14.02 9.43
CA HIS A 130 -3.99 14.38 10.50
C HIS A 130 -5.44 14.19 10.05
N TYR A 131 -6.20 13.47 10.86
CA TYR A 131 -7.63 13.27 10.67
C TYR A 131 -8.39 14.22 11.57
N LEU A 132 -9.20 15.07 10.96
CA LEU A 132 -10.01 16.06 11.65
C LEU A 132 -11.49 15.77 11.41
N SER A 133 -12.33 16.10 12.38
CA SER A 133 -13.76 16.30 12.11
C SER A 133 -14.12 17.77 12.25
N PHE A 134 -15.08 18.22 11.45
CA PHE A 134 -15.64 19.55 11.53
C PHE A 134 -17.14 19.49 11.70
N ALA A 135 -17.60 19.77 12.92
CA ALA A 135 -19.01 19.76 13.30
C ALA A 135 -19.32 20.96 14.19
N ASP A 136 -20.51 21.55 14.01
CA ASP A 136 -20.99 22.68 14.83
C ASP A 136 -20.03 23.89 14.93
N GLY A 137 -19.17 24.07 13.91
CA GLY A 137 -18.20 25.15 13.86
C GLY A 137 -16.91 24.90 14.63
N GLU A 138 -16.71 23.68 15.15
CA GLU A 138 -15.54 23.24 15.90
C GLU A 138 -14.75 22.18 15.13
N ILE A 139 -13.43 22.24 15.22
CA ILE A 139 -12.53 21.21 14.68
C ILE A 139 -12.11 20.29 15.82
N THR A 140 -12.39 18.99 15.70
CA THR A 140 -11.84 17.97 16.61
C THR A 140 -10.71 17.24 15.91
N HIS A 141 -9.56 17.11 16.55
CA HIS A 141 -8.49 16.26 16.06
C HIS A 141 -8.79 14.81 16.46
N ILE A 142 -9.09 13.96 15.48
CA ILE A 142 -9.49 12.58 15.72
C ILE A 142 -8.25 11.74 16.05
N PHE A 143 -7.29 11.73 15.12
CA PHE A 143 -6.11 10.88 15.16
C PHE A 143 -5.03 11.42 14.20
N SER A 144 -3.79 10.98 14.37
CA SER A 144 -2.68 11.25 13.45
C SER A 144 -1.89 9.97 13.17
N GLU A 145 -1.50 9.76 11.92
CA GLU A 145 -0.53 8.72 11.55
C GLU A 145 0.62 9.30 10.74
N THR A 146 1.66 8.49 10.53
CA THR A 146 2.81 8.86 9.72
C THR A 146 2.97 7.91 8.54
N CYS A 147 3.34 8.47 7.40
CA CYS A 147 3.76 7.74 6.21
C CYS A 147 5.25 8.02 5.98
N ASN A 148 6.02 7.01 5.58
CA ASN A 148 7.42 7.19 5.20
C ASN A 148 7.64 6.71 3.76
N PHE A 149 8.74 7.13 3.14
CA PHE A 149 9.08 6.78 1.76
C PHE A 149 10.47 6.17 1.68
N SER A 150 10.62 5.10 0.89
CA SER A 150 11.91 4.51 0.61
C SER A 150 12.78 5.43 -0.24
N GLY A 151 14.10 5.17 -0.29
CA GLY A 151 14.98 5.89 -1.21
C GLY A 151 14.60 5.70 -2.70
N ALA A 152 13.98 4.58 -3.06
CA ALA A 152 13.53 4.34 -4.43
C ALA A 152 12.25 5.11 -4.75
N GLU A 153 11.29 5.16 -3.82
CA GLU A 153 10.08 5.99 -3.93
C GLU A 153 10.48 7.48 -4.03
N GLN A 154 11.35 7.96 -3.14
CA GLN A 154 11.86 9.33 -3.18
C GLN A 154 12.53 9.68 -4.51
N ALA A 155 13.40 8.80 -5.01
CA ALA A 155 14.07 9.00 -6.29
C ALA A 155 13.07 9.08 -7.45
N HIS A 156 12.08 8.19 -7.48
CA HIS A 156 11.04 8.18 -8.51
C HIS A 156 10.20 9.47 -8.49
N VAL A 157 9.75 9.92 -7.31
CA VAL A 157 8.98 11.16 -7.21
C VAL A 157 9.83 12.38 -7.57
N LEU A 158 11.11 12.39 -7.20
CA LEU A 158 12.03 13.45 -7.60
C LEU A 158 12.20 13.52 -9.12
N GLU A 159 12.23 12.39 -9.82
CA GLU A 159 12.24 12.34 -11.29
C GLU A 159 10.96 12.95 -11.87
N LEU A 160 9.78 12.66 -11.30
CA LEU A 160 8.52 13.28 -11.71
C LEU A 160 8.53 14.79 -11.49
N ILE A 161 9.01 15.27 -10.34
CA ILE A 161 9.12 16.70 -10.04
C ILE A 161 10.07 17.38 -11.03
N ARG A 162 11.22 16.77 -11.34
CA ARG A 162 12.16 17.29 -12.35
C ARG A 162 11.52 17.36 -13.73
N TYR A 163 10.88 16.28 -14.16
CA TYR A 163 10.18 16.22 -15.43
C TYR A 163 9.12 17.32 -15.57
N LEU A 164 8.37 17.60 -14.51
CA LEU A 164 7.37 18.67 -14.49
C LEU A 164 8.00 20.07 -14.40
N TYR A 165 9.18 20.19 -13.79
CA TYR A 165 9.89 21.45 -13.64
C TYR A 165 10.62 21.88 -14.92
N ASP A 166 11.18 20.95 -15.68
CA ASP A 166 11.90 21.24 -16.91
C ASP A 166 10.90 21.36 -18.08
N ASP A 167 10.87 22.51 -18.79
CA ASP A 167 9.92 22.78 -19.89
C ASP A 167 10.18 21.97 -21.18
N GLU A 168 11.31 21.29 -21.26
CA GLU A 168 11.68 20.46 -22.41
C GLU A 168 11.48 18.98 -22.08
N PRO A 169 10.40 18.33 -22.56
CA PRO A 169 10.38 16.89 -22.60
C PRO A 169 11.51 16.46 -23.53
N ASN A 170 12.59 15.91 -22.98
CA ASN A 170 13.57 15.21 -23.79
C ASN A 170 12.77 14.16 -24.60
N GLU A 171 12.71 14.30 -25.93
CA GLU A 171 12.01 13.36 -26.83
C GLU A 171 12.56 11.91 -26.74
N HIS A 172 13.61 11.72 -25.93
CA HIS A 172 14.27 10.45 -25.64
C HIS A 172 14.13 9.96 -24.19
N GLU A 173 13.51 10.74 -23.29
CA GLU A 173 13.22 10.30 -21.93
C GLU A 173 11.76 9.84 -21.87
N MET A 174 11.58 8.58 -21.49
CA MET A 174 10.28 7.93 -21.38
C MET A 174 9.32 8.84 -20.63
N GLN A 175 8.17 9.18 -21.24
CA GLN A 175 7.04 9.69 -20.46
C GLN A 175 6.86 8.74 -19.27
N PRO A 176 6.82 9.25 -18.02
CA PRO A 176 6.55 8.41 -16.88
C PRO A 176 5.28 7.61 -17.16
N THR A 177 5.25 6.32 -16.86
CA THR A 177 4.17 5.41 -17.28
C THR A 177 2.79 5.76 -16.69
N SER A 178 2.68 6.85 -15.92
CA SER A 178 1.54 7.30 -15.14
C SER A 178 0.78 8.51 -15.71
N VAL A 179 1.08 9.00 -16.93
CA VAL A 179 0.51 10.27 -17.45
C VAL A 179 -1.01 10.22 -17.71
N ASP A 180 -1.61 9.05 -17.98
CA ASP A 180 -2.93 9.07 -18.63
C ASP A 180 -4.16 8.83 -17.75
N GLU A 181 -4.15 8.04 -16.67
CA GLU A 181 -5.30 7.95 -15.75
C GLU A 181 -4.87 7.61 -14.32
N VAL A 182 -5.50 8.22 -13.31
CA VAL A 182 -5.40 7.78 -11.91
C VAL A 182 -6.17 6.46 -11.79
N LYS A 183 -5.59 5.39 -12.30
CA LYS A 183 -6.06 4.01 -12.10
C LYS A 183 -4.99 3.26 -11.32
N GLU A 184 -5.43 2.22 -10.62
CA GLU A 184 -4.50 1.21 -10.10
C GLU A 184 -3.74 0.61 -11.29
N GLU A 185 -2.43 0.44 -11.14
CA GLU A 185 -1.67 -0.32 -12.13
C GLU A 185 -2.27 -1.74 -12.20
N GLY A 186 -2.68 -2.13 -13.40
CA GLY A 186 -3.27 -3.44 -13.64
C GLY A 186 -2.28 -4.58 -13.38
N LEU A 187 -2.83 -5.79 -13.24
CA LEU A 187 -2.07 -7.01 -13.09
C LEU A 187 -1.18 -7.25 -14.31
N ILE A 188 0.13 -7.39 -14.12
CA ILE A 188 1.09 -7.69 -15.19
C ILE A 188 1.38 -9.19 -15.17
N SER A 189 1.18 -9.89 -16.28
CA SER A 189 1.62 -11.29 -16.40
C SER A 189 3.11 -11.38 -16.73
N ILE A 190 3.82 -12.27 -16.05
CA ILE A 190 5.20 -12.67 -16.36
C ILE A 190 5.31 -14.20 -16.35
N ALA A 191 6.31 -14.75 -17.05
CA ALA A 191 6.56 -16.18 -16.99
C ALA A 191 7.10 -16.57 -15.61
N ALA A 192 6.56 -17.61 -14.98
CA ALA A 192 7.07 -18.09 -13.70
C ALA A 192 8.54 -18.56 -13.80
N GLY A 193 8.98 -18.92 -15.00
CA GLY A 193 10.37 -19.22 -15.33
C GLY A 193 11.36 -18.06 -15.07
N ASP A 194 10.89 -16.82 -15.04
CA ASP A 194 11.74 -15.65 -14.80
C ASP A 194 12.02 -15.41 -13.31
N LEU A 195 11.37 -16.17 -12.41
CA LEU A 195 11.63 -16.10 -10.98
C LEU A 195 13.04 -16.61 -10.63
N ALA A 196 13.69 -15.88 -9.73
CA ALA A 196 14.98 -16.23 -9.17
C ALA A 196 14.91 -17.54 -8.37
N GLU A 197 15.99 -18.34 -8.39
CA GLU A 197 16.00 -19.68 -7.76
C GLU A 197 15.75 -19.65 -6.25
N ASP A 198 16.18 -18.59 -5.56
CA ASP A 198 16.03 -18.42 -4.11
C ASP A 198 14.57 -18.32 -3.68
N VAL A 199 13.67 -17.82 -4.52
CA VAL A 199 12.21 -17.78 -4.27
C VAL A 199 11.66 -19.18 -4.00
N PHE A 200 12.21 -20.20 -4.64
CA PHE A 200 11.77 -21.60 -4.49
C PHE A 200 12.34 -22.28 -3.24
N GLU A 201 13.31 -21.67 -2.57
CA GLU A 201 13.92 -22.19 -1.34
C GLU A 201 13.25 -21.62 -0.09
N GLN A 202 12.36 -20.64 -0.24
CA GLN A 202 11.73 -19.93 0.87
C GLN A 202 10.64 -20.79 1.54
N ALA A 203 10.73 -20.89 2.86
CA ALA A 203 9.60 -21.29 3.70
C ALA A 203 8.67 -20.08 3.92
N GLY A 204 7.40 -20.36 4.18
CA GLY A 204 6.39 -19.35 4.38
C GLY A 204 5.30 -19.78 5.33
N THR A 205 4.29 -18.93 5.41
CA THR A 205 3.07 -19.20 6.18
C THR A 205 2.03 -19.79 5.24
N ALA A 206 1.50 -20.97 5.58
CA ALA A 206 0.45 -21.64 4.84
C ALA A 206 -0.90 -21.49 5.56
N TYR A 207 -1.90 -21.03 4.84
CA TYR A 207 -3.28 -20.92 5.29
C TYR A 207 -4.09 -22.06 4.67
N LEU A 208 -4.68 -22.91 5.52
CA LEU A 208 -5.38 -24.12 5.10
C LEU A 208 -6.89 -23.90 5.09
N PHE A 209 -7.56 -24.36 4.03
CA PHE A 209 -9.00 -24.25 3.85
C PHE A 209 -9.62 -25.60 3.52
N ASP A 210 -10.77 -25.91 4.14
CA ASP A 210 -11.63 -27.03 3.72
C ASP A 210 -12.38 -26.64 2.43
N TYR A 211 -11.65 -26.70 1.31
CA TYR A 211 -12.13 -26.28 0.01
C TYR A 211 -13.26 -27.19 -0.49
N ALA A 212 -13.19 -28.49 -0.20
CA ALA A 212 -14.27 -29.42 -0.54
C ALA A 212 -15.60 -29.04 0.14
N LYS A 213 -15.58 -28.57 1.40
CA LYS A 213 -16.76 -28.00 2.04
C LYS A 213 -17.19 -26.70 1.39
N TRP A 214 -16.25 -25.79 1.11
CA TRP A 214 -16.56 -24.50 0.50
C TRP A 214 -17.28 -24.64 -0.85
N VAL A 215 -16.75 -25.50 -1.73
CA VAL A 215 -17.34 -25.79 -3.05
C VAL A 215 -18.75 -26.40 -2.93
N ARG A 216 -19.01 -27.21 -1.89
CA ARG A 216 -20.37 -27.76 -1.66
C ARG A 216 -21.37 -26.71 -1.20
N GLU A 217 -20.93 -25.70 -0.46
CA GLU A 217 -21.79 -24.69 0.15
C GLU A 217 -22.06 -23.52 -0.82
N GLU A 218 -21.05 -23.07 -1.55
CA GLU A 218 -21.12 -21.85 -2.39
C GLU A 218 -20.95 -22.14 -3.88
N GLY A 219 -20.40 -23.30 -4.27
CA GLY A 219 -20.01 -23.60 -5.65
C GLY A 219 -18.53 -23.29 -5.91
N GLU A 220 -17.97 -23.89 -6.95
CA GLU A 220 -16.53 -23.80 -7.24
C GLU A 220 -16.09 -22.39 -7.66
N GLU A 221 -16.80 -21.79 -8.61
CA GLU A 221 -16.49 -20.46 -9.13
C GLU A 221 -16.57 -19.40 -8.03
N ASP A 222 -17.63 -19.43 -7.21
CA ASP A 222 -17.82 -18.48 -6.12
C ASP A 222 -16.78 -18.66 -5.00
N ALA A 223 -16.40 -19.91 -4.68
CA ALA A 223 -15.34 -20.18 -3.71
C ALA A 223 -13.97 -19.66 -4.19
N GLN A 224 -13.61 -19.91 -5.45
CA GLN A 224 -12.37 -19.41 -6.05
C GLN A 224 -12.37 -17.88 -6.12
N ALA A 225 -13.46 -17.28 -6.60
CA ALA A 225 -13.59 -15.83 -6.70
C ALA A 225 -13.46 -15.17 -5.32
N ARG A 226 -14.10 -15.72 -4.29
CA ARG A 226 -14.03 -15.19 -2.92
C ARG A 226 -12.64 -15.33 -2.31
N LEU A 227 -11.95 -16.45 -2.53
CA LEU A 227 -10.57 -16.61 -2.07
C LEU A 227 -9.64 -15.61 -2.78
N MET A 228 -9.68 -15.54 -4.11
CA MET A 228 -8.83 -14.63 -4.88
C MET A 228 -9.13 -13.17 -4.57
N HIS A 229 -10.40 -12.82 -4.36
CA HIS A 229 -10.79 -11.51 -3.86
C HIS A 229 -10.14 -11.23 -2.51
N THR A 230 -10.20 -12.16 -1.57
CA THR A 230 -9.60 -12.00 -0.23
C THR A 230 -8.08 -11.83 -0.30
N VAL A 231 -7.42 -12.58 -1.20
CA VAL A 231 -5.99 -12.43 -1.49
C VAL A 231 -5.68 -11.05 -2.06
N GLN A 232 -6.46 -10.59 -3.04
CA GLN A 232 -6.32 -9.27 -3.64
C GLN A 232 -6.44 -8.17 -2.57
N GLN A 233 -7.42 -8.28 -1.66
CA GLN A 233 -7.60 -7.34 -0.56
C GLN A 233 -6.35 -7.27 0.33
N ALA A 234 -5.79 -8.42 0.72
CA ALA A 234 -4.56 -8.45 1.51
C ALA A 234 -3.39 -7.78 0.78
N VAL A 235 -3.20 -8.07 -0.52
CA VAL A 235 -2.14 -7.44 -1.34
C VAL A 235 -2.34 -5.93 -1.47
N LEU A 236 -3.58 -5.46 -1.62
CA LEU A 236 -3.87 -4.04 -1.72
C LEU A 236 -3.54 -3.30 -0.42
N VAL A 237 -3.84 -3.90 0.74
CA VAL A 237 -3.42 -3.35 2.03
C VAL A 237 -1.89 -3.33 2.17
N MET A 238 -1.19 -4.37 1.71
CA MET A 238 0.29 -4.37 1.66
C MET A 238 0.83 -3.22 0.80
N ARG A 239 0.27 -3.04 -0.41
CA ARG A 239 0.67 -2.01 -1.38
C ARG A 239 0.43 -0.60 -0.87
N ARG A 240 -0.59 -0.41 -0.05
CA ARG A 240 -1.02 0.88 0.53
C ARG A 240 -0.66 1.03 2.00
N HIS A 241 0.28 0.24 2.48
CA HIS A 241 0.71 0.34 3.87
C HIS A 241 1.44 1.69 4.08
N SER A 242 1.30 2.33 5.24
CA SER A 242 1.96 3.63 5.54
C SER A 242 3.49 3.53 5.59
N ARG A 243 3.98 2.36 6.00
CA ARG A 243 5.41 1.97 6.04
C ARG A 243 5.93 1.48 4.69
N SER A 244 6.93 2.15 4.14
CA SER A 244 7.62 1.82 2.88
C SER A 244 8.23 0.42 2.87
N GLU A 245 8.76 -0.07 3.99
CA GLU A 245 9.32 -1.42 4.08
C GLU A 245 8.28 -2.53 3.88
N VAL A 246 7.00 -2.24 4.14
CA VAL A 246 5.89 -3.15 3.84
C VAL A 246 5.49 -3.02 2.37
N ARG A 247 5.35 -1.78 1.85
CA ARG A 247 5.01 -1.53 0.44
C ARG A 247 6.05 -2.07 -0.54
N GLU A 248 7.33 -2.02 -0.19
CA GLU A 248 8.41 -2.51 -1.04
C GLU A 248 8.84 -3.95 -0.72
N SER A 249 8.15 -4.61 0.22
CA SER A 249 8.38 -6.01 0.51
C SER A 249 8.22 -6.87 -0.75
N ALA A 250 8.87 -8.03 -0.74
CA ALA A 250 8.83 -8.96 -1.84
C ALA A 250 8.30 -10.30 -1.34
N PHE A 251 7.19 -10.75 -1.90
CA PHE A 251 6.55 -11.99 -1.50
C PHE A 251 5.88 -12.71 -2.66
N THR A 252 5.72 -14.02 -2.55
CA THR A 252 5.12 -14.89 -3.55
C THR A 252 3.96 -15.62 -2.90
N ILE A 253 2.83 -15.66 -3.60
CA ILE A 253 1.65 -16.43 -3.20
C ILE A 253 1.64 -17.73 -3.99
N TRP A 254 1.48 -18.84 -3.29
CA TRP A 254 1.42 -20.17 -3.87
C TRP A 254 0.10 -20.83 -3.55
N ALA A 255 -0.38 -21.66 -4.46
CA ALA A 255 -1.56 -22.49 -4.25
C ALA A 255 -1.21 -23.96 -4.47
N GLY A 256 -1.68 -24.83 -3.58
CA GLY A 256 -1.58 -26.27 -3.72
C GLY A 256 -2.78 -26.95 -3.08
N GLU A 257 -3.04 -28.20 -3.46
CA GLU A 257 -4.11 -29.00 -2.86
C GLU A 257 -3.55 -30.32 -2.34
N GLN A 258 -3.85 -30.65 -1.08
CA GLN A 258 -3.51 -31.94 -0.51
C GLN A 258 -4.70 -32.52 0.26
N GLN A 259 -5.07 -33.75 -0.09
CA GLN A 259 -6.12 -34.51 0.62
C GLN A 259 -7.46 -33.75 0.73
N GLY A 260 -7.81 -32.92 -0.27
CA GLY A 260 -9.03 -32.11 -0.30
C GLY A 260 -8.97 -30.83 0.53
N VAL A 261 -7.79 -30.49 1.09
CA VAL A 261 -7.50 -29.22 1.74
C VAL A 261 -6.74 -28.34 0.74
N LEU A 262 -7.21 -27.11 0.57
CA LEU A 262 -6.49 -26.10 -0.21
C LEU A 262 -5.48 -25.41 0.69
N TRP A 263 -4.26 -25.29 0.19
CA TRP A 263 -3.14 -24.64 0.85
C TRP A 263 -2.78 -23.38 0.09
N LEU A 264 -2.88 -22.23 0.75
CA LEU A 264 -2.40 -20.97 0.23
C LEU A 264 -1.16 -20.54 1.01
N PHE A 265 -0.01 -20.46 0.35
CA PHE A 265 1.25 -20.06 0.99
C PHE A 265 1.56 -18.61 0.66
N VAL A 266 2.16 -17.91 1.63
CA VAL A 266 2.82 -16.61 1.42
C VAL A 266 4.28 -16.77 1.83
N THR A 267 5.20 -16.60 0.87
CA THR A 267 6.66 -16.70 1.07
C THR A 267 7.36 -15.38 0.73
N PRO A 268 8.41 -14.97 1.46
CA PRO A 268 8.85 -15.54 2.72
C PRO A 268 7.81 -15.26 3.81
N MET A 269 8.05 -15.78 5.02
CA MET A 269 7.24 -15.43 6.17
C MET A 269 7.25 -13.91 6.40
N LEU A 270 6.07 -13.32 6.52
CA LEU A 270 5.91 -11.86 6.66
C LEU A 270 5.85 -11.38 8.11
N TYR A 271 5.83 -12.29 9.11
CA TYR A 271 5.80 -11.90 10.53
C TYR A 271 6.87 -10.87 10.92
N PRO A 272 8.12 -10.90 10.43
CA PRO A 272 9.13 -9.91 10.84
C PRO A 272 8.80 -8.48 10.39
N LEU A 273 7.96 -8.33 9.35
CA LEU A 273 7.52 -7.01 8.89
C LEU A 273 6.49 -6.39 9.84
N PHE A 274 5.79 -7.22 10.61
CA PHE A 274 4.63 -6.84 11.41
C PHE A 274 4.81 -7.02 12.92
N GLU A 275 6.00 -7.47 13.38
CA GLU A 275 6.38 -7.49 14.79
C GLU A 275 6.41 -6.05 15.35
N VAL A 276 5.27 -5.61 15.88
CA VAL A 276 5.17 -4.38 16.68
C VAL A 276 4.94 -4.79 18.13
N VAL A 277 5.78 -4.27 19.02
CA VAL A 277 5.94 -4.66 20.44
C VAL A 277 4.65 -4.60 21.30
N HIS A 278 3.51 -4.13 20.77
CA HIS A 278 2.30 -3.85 21.56
C HIS A 278 0.93 -4.26 20.95
N THR A 279 0.89 -5.00 19.85
CA THR A 279 -0.38 -5.53 19.27
C THR A 279 -0.26 -7.01 18.98
N LYS A 280 -1.35 -7.77 19.11
CA LYS A 280 -1.36 -9.20 18.75
C LYS A 280 -0.91 -9.33 17.28
N GLU A 281 0.14 -10.12 17.06
CA GLU A 281 0.87 -10.27 15.80
C GLU A 281 -0.02 -10.64 14.58
N ASP A 282 -1.19 -11.22 14.83
CA ASP A 282 -2.12 -11.68 13.80
C ASP A 282 -3.00 -10.57 13.18
N GLU A 283 -3.25 -9.47 13.89
CA GLU A 283 -4.15 -8.41 13.40
C GLU A 283 -3.43 -7.42 12.46
N THR A 284 -2.11 -7.35 12.53
CA THR A 284 -1.26 -6.45 11.74
C THR A 284 -0.87 -7.03 10.38
N ASN A 285 -0.81 -8.35 10.23
CA ASN A 285 -0.56 -9.00 8.94
C ASN A 285 -1.85 -9.05 8.10
N PRO A 286 -1.93 -8.35 6.95
CA PRO A 286 -3.14 -8.32 6.15
C PRO A 286 -3.61 -9.71 5.69
N PHE A 287 -2.69 -10.60 5.35
CA PHE A 287 -3.04 -11.96 4.93
C PHE A 287 -3.72 -12.74 6.06
N ALA A 288 -3.15 -12.70 7.26
CA ALA A 288 -3.73 -13.37 8.43
C ALA A 288 -5.13 -12.82 8.72
N ARG A 289 -5.26 -11.49 8.84
CA ARG A 289 -6.54 -10.82 9.12
C ARG A 289 -7.64 -11.19 8.13
N PHE A 290 -7.37 -11.12 6.82
CA PHE A 290 -8.41 -11.38 5.81
C PHE A 290 -8.70 -12.87 5.63
N LEU A 291 -7.68 -13.73 5.66
CA LEU A 291 -7.86 -15.17 5.42
C LEU A 291 -8.53 -15.88 6.61
N TYR A 292 -8.28 -15.43 7.85
CA TYR A 292 -8.95 -15.98 9.05
C TYR A 292 -10.45 -15.68 9.08
N ALA A 293 -10.90 -14.64 8.37
CA ALA A 293 -12.31 -14.28 8.27
C ALA A 293 -13.10 -15.21 7.32
N LEU A 294 -12.42 -16.08 6.56
CA LEU A 294 -13.07 -17.01 5.65
C LEU A 294 -13.70 -18.19 6.42
N PRO A 295 -14.94 -18.58 6.10
CA PRO A 295 -15.72 -19.55 6.90
C PRO A 295 -15.18 -20.99 6.86
N THR A 296 -14.30 -21.29 5.92
CA THR A 296 -13.70 -22.61 5.68
C THR A 296 -12.23 -22.67 6.09
N TYR A 297 -11.70 -21.60 6.68
CA TYR A 297 -10.38 -21.59 7.28
C TYR A 297 -10.26 -22.68 8.35
N VAL A 298 -9.17 -23.43 8.31
CA VAL A 298 -8.90 -24.56 9.20
C VAL A 298 -7.80 -24.20 10.19
N GLU A 299 -6.61 -23.90 9.68
CA GLU A 299 -5.43 -23.59 10.50
C GLU A 299 -4.35 -22.86 9.68
N THR A 300 -3.32 -22.38 10.40
CA THR A 300 -2.11 -21.80 9.84
C THR A 300 -0.92 -22.65 10.25
N VAL A 301 -0.05 -22.97 9.30
CA VAL A 301 1.19 -23.73 9.56
C VAL A 301 2.38 -23.12 8.84
N ASP A 302 3.56 -23.26 9.42
CA ASP A 302 4.82 -22.92 8.78
C ASP A 302 5.27 -24.08 7.89
N ALA A 303 5.39 -23.83 6.59
CA ALA A 303 5.68 -24.89 5.62
C ALA A 303 6.41 -24.38 4.38
N SER A 304 7.04 -25.31 3.66
CA SER A 304 7.63 -25.07 2.34
C SER A 304 6.60 -25.37 1.25
N PRO A 305 6.28 -24.42 0.35
CA PRO A 305 5.35 -24.66 -0.74
C PRO A 305 5.77 -25.85 -1.63
N LEU A 306 7.09 -25.98 -1.88
CA LEU A 306 7.61 -27.07 -2.70
C LEU A 306 7.37 -28.45 -2.10
N ALA A 307 7.53 -28.58 -0.79
CA ALA A 307 7.29 -29.83 -0.09
C ALA A 307 5.81 -30.25 -0.16
N CYS A 308 4.93 -29.28 -0.38
CA CYS A 308 3.50 -29.47 -0.50
C CYS A 308 3.00 -29.61 -1.94
N GLY A 309 3.87 -29.51 -2.95
CA GLY A 309 3.47 -29.54 -4.36
C GLY A 309 2.67 -28.32 -4.79
N ALA A 310 2.89 -27.16 -4.16
CA ALA A 310 2.21 -25.92 -4.50
C ALA A 310 2.89 -25.19 -5.67
N TYR A 311 2.08 -24.50 -6.47
CA TYR A 311 2.53 -23.70 -7.60
C TYR A 311 2.45 -22.21 -7.26
N PRO A 312 3.43 -21.40 -7.68
CA PRO A 312 3.38 -19.96 -7.45
C PRO A 312 2.38 -19.34 -8.43
N ILE A 313 1.46 -18.54 -7.93
CA ILE A 313 0.38 -17.94 -8.73
C ILE A 313 0.51 -16.41 -8.85
N LEU A 314 1.09 -15.76 -7.83
CA LEU A 314 1.32 -14.32 -7.82
C LEU A 314 2.68 -14.00 -7.21
N ARG A 315 3.32 -12.95 -7.73
CA ARG A 315 4.53 -12.35 -7.14
C ARG A 315 4.26 -10.88 -6.88
N TYR A 316 4.50 -10.44 -5.66
CA TYR A 316 4.56 -9.04 -5.33
C TYR A 316 6.02 -8.64 -5.10
N GLU A 317 6.46 -7.56 -5.73
CA GLU A 317 7.81 -7.04 -5.55
C GLU A 317 7.87 -5.56 -5.92
N ARG A 318 8.43 -4.73 -5.03
CA ARG A 318 8.64 -3.28 -5.25
C ARG A 318 7.36 -2.55 -5.69
N GLY A 319 6.27 -2.72 -4.96
CA GLY A 319 5.01 -2.04 -5.26
C GLY A 319 4.18 -2.67 -6.40
N LYS A 320 4.70 -3.70 -7.08
CA LYS A 320 4.08 -4.29 -8.28
C LYS A 320 3.60 -5.70 -8.01
N LEU A 321 2.38 -5.98 -8.47
CA LEU A 321 1.79 -7.31 -8.44
C LEU A 321 1.85 -7.94 -9.83
N TYR A 322 2.45 -9.12 -9.90
CA TYR A 322 2.60 -9.91 -11.09
C TYR A 322 1.80 -11.20 -11.00
N HIS A 323 1.10 -11.54 -12.08
CA HIS A 323 0.55 -12.88 -12.30
C HIS A 323 1.61 -13.78 -12.91
N LEU A 324 1.72 -15.01 -12.40
CA LEU A 324 2.74 -15.95 -12.82
C LEU A 324 2.15 -16.98 -13.77
N GLU A 325 2.58 -16.94 -15.03
CA GLU A 325 2.18 -17.91 -16.03
C GLU A 325 3.02 -19.18 -15.91
N LEU A 326 2.32 -20.31 -15.77
CA LEU A 326 2.90 -21.64 -15.62
C LEU A 326 2.88 -22.36 -16.97
N ASP A 327 3.99 -23.00 -17.33
CA ASP A 327 4.08 -23.88 -18.49
C ASP A 327 4.63 -25.26 -18.11
N ASP A 328 4.61 -26.20 -19.06
CA ASP A 328 5.09 -27.56 -18.83
C ASP A 328 6.58 -27.58 -18.42
N SER A 329 7.39 -26.69 -19.01
CA SER A 329 8.81 -26.58 -18.71
C SER A 329 9.07 -26.11 -17.27
N PHE A 330 8.16 -25.30 -16.73
CA PHE A 330 8.21 -24.83 -15.37
C PHE A 330 7.89 -25.93 -14.37
N THR A 331 6.95 -26.83 -14.69
CA THR A 331 6.66 -28.00 -13.86
C THR A 331 7.86 -28.95 -13.76
N ASP A 332 8.58 -29.15 -14.87
CA ASP A 332 9.83 -29.91 -14.89
C ASP A 332 10.91 -29.23 -14.02
N ARG A 333 10.99 -27.89 -14.09
CA ARG A 333 11.92 -27.12 -13.25
C ARG A 333 11.59 -27.25 -11.77
N LEU A 334 10.32 -27.10 -11.36
CA LEU A 334 9.88 -27.28 -9.98
C LEU A 334 10.22 -28.69 -9.46
N SER A 335 9.97 -29.70 -10.29
CA SER A 335 10.33 -31.10 -9.98
C SER A 335 11.84 -31.27 -9.78
N ALA A 336 12.65 -30.65 -10.63
CA ALA A 336 14.11 -30.68 -10.49
C ALA A 336 14.58 -29.97 -9.21
N ILE A 337 13.99 -28.82 -8.87
CA ILE A 337 14.30 -28.09 -7.62
C ILE A 337 13.92 -28.95 -6.41
N ALA A 338 12.71 -29.50 -6.37
CA ALA A 338 12.24 -30.34 -5.27
C ALA A 338 13.16 -31.57 -5.06
N LYS A 339 13.56 -32.23 -6.16
CA LYS A 339 14.51 -33.35 -6.13
C LYS A 339 15.88 -32.92 -5.59
N ARG A 340 16.39 -31.74 -5.96
CA ARG A 340 17.65 -31.18 -5.44
C ARG A 340 17.58 -30.89 -3.94
N GLN A 341 16.42 -30.45 -3.44
CA GLN A 341 16.17 -30.17 -2.02
C GLN A 341 15.92 -31.43 -1.17
N GLY A 342 15.90 -32.63 -1.79
CA GLY A 342 15.68 -33.88 -1.08
C GLY A 342 14.23 -34.08 -0.62
N ILE A 343 13.28 -33.39 -1.23
CA ILE A 343 11.85 -33.58 -0.95
C ILE A 343 11.43 -34.96 -1.46
N GLU A 344 10.99 -35.82 -0.53
CA GLU A 344 10.57 -37.18 -0.84
C GLU A 344 9.18 -37.19 -1.51
N GLY A 345 9.02 -38.02 -2.54
CA GLY A 345 7.81 -38.10 -3.37
C GLY A 345 7.98 -37.42 -4.73
N GLU A 346 6.92 -37.45 -5.55
CA GLU A 346 6.86 -36.69 -6.79
C GLU A 346 5.67 -35.71 -6.72
N PRO A 347 5.86 -34.56 -6.04
CA PRO A 347 4.77 -33.64 -5.73
C PRO A 347 4.14 -32.96 -6.96
N TYR A 348 4.78 -33.08 -8.12
CA TYR A 348 4.40 -32.43 -9.38
C TYR A 348 4.22 -33.43 -10.53
N LEU A 349 3.93 -34.70 -10.24
CA LEU A 349 3.56 -35.64 -11.30
C LEU A 349 2.32 -35.13 -12.04
N HIS A 350 2.42 -35.08 -13.37
CA HIS A 350 1.36 -34.66 -14.29
C HIS A 350 -0.03 -35.11 -13.81
N THR A 351 -0.89 -34.13 -13.52
CA THR A 351 -2.33 -34.31 -13.34
C THR A 351 -3.00 -34.61 -14.67
#